data_AF-A0A538K550-F1
#
_entry.id   AF-A0A538K550-F1
#
_cell.length_a   1.000
_cell.length_b   1.000
_cell.length_c   1.000
_cell.angle_alpha   90.00
_cell.angle_beta   90.00
_cell.angle_gamma   90.00
#
_symmetry.space_group_name_H-M   'P 1'
#
loop_
_entity.id
_entity.type
_entity.pdbx_description
1 polymer ?
#
loop_
_entity_poly.entity_id
_entity_poly.type
_entity_poly.pdbx_seq_one_letter_code
_entity_poly.pdbx_strand_id
1 'polypeptide(L)'
;MLISEWGSKAEAGDPNRPLGRRANRLPVLSAAIVALGALPAPAQAALTAAGAIDPATKAPAFYQDANGLKLGLCHPGTVNCGPAVPGEDFYYMATSTFTAPNGGTASLILNMTLAPNASGDPASFNRVRVQLDGFPAGTWTITHPYGTDTVTTDGVRRGRTTIDIGCAVTAVGPCDFAAALGGRFGPFLTAAPTAPAPPAGFIGDAVVEV
;
A
#
# COMPACT_ATOMS: atom_id res chain seq x y z
N MET A 1 5.50 4.87 31.37
CA MET A 1 4.24 4.55 32.08
C MET A 1 3.82 3.17 31.62
N LEU A 2 3.61 2.26 32.57
CA LEU A 2 3.66 0.80 32.46
C LEU A 2 2.23 0.21 32.36
N ILE A 3 2.12 -1.03 31.82
CA ILE A 3 1.03 -2.04 32.00
C ILE A 3 -0.18 -1.86 31.03
N SER A 4 -0.79 -2.86 30.36
CA SER A 4 -0.90 -4.34 30.54
C SER A 4 -1.39 -5.08 29.27
N GLU A 5 -0.81 -6.27 29.06
CA GLU A 5 -1.41 -7.60 28.80
C GLU A 5 -2.75 -7.78 28.06
N TRP A 6 -2.69 -8.57 26.97
CA TRP A 6 -3.84 -9.20 26.30
C TRP A 6 -4.05 -10.62 26.86
N GLY A 7 -5.20 -10.85 27.49
CA GLY A 7 -5.63 -12.17 27.95
C GLY A 7 -6.45 -12.92 26.90
N SER A 8 -5.99 -14.11 26.53
CA SER A 8 -6.77 -15.11 25.79
C SER A 8 -7.76 -15.81 26.73
N LYS A 9 -9.04 -15.92 26.36
CA LYS A 9 -9.99 -16.83 26.99
C LYS A 9 -10.56 -17.80 25.97
N ALA A 10 -10.27 -19.08 26.15
CA ALA A 10 -11.05 -20.19 25.61
C ALA A 10 -11.96 -20.68 26.73
N GLU A 11 -13.28 -20.64 26.53
CA GLU A 11 -14.26 -21.19 27.48
C GLU A 11 -14.64 -22.62 27.05
N ALA A 12 -14.36 -23.57 27.95
CA ALA A 12 -14.90 -24.93 27.90
C ALA A 12 -16.24 -24.95 28.67
N GLY A 13 -17.30 -25.47 28.04
CA GLY A 13 -18.63 -25.59 28.66
C GLY A 13 -18.73 -26.75 29.64
N ASP A 14 -19.27 -26.47 30.83
CA ASP A 14 -19.56 -27.44 31.91
C ASP A 14 -20.90 -28.18 31.69
N PRO A 15 -20.94 -29.53 31.72
CA PRO A 15 -22.12 -30.32 31.35
C PRO A 15 -23.16 -30.57 32.47
N ASN A 16 -23.19 -29.81 33.57
CA ASN A 16 -24.19 -30.04 34.64
C ASN A 16 -24.99 -28.80 35.01
N ARG A 17 -26.21 -28.67 34.46
CA ARG A 17 -27.22 -27.74 35.01
C ARG A 17 -28.60 -28.39 35.14
N PRO A 18 -29.15 -28.49 36.37
CA PRO A 18 -30.42 -29.16 36.60
C PRO A 18 -31.64 -28.32 36.17
N LEU A 19 -32.66 -29.04 35.71
CA LEU A 19 -33.99 -28.54 35.32
C LEU A 19 -34.79 -28.08 36.55
N GLY A 20 -35.33 -26.86 36.52
CA GLY A 20 -36.17 -26.40 37.62
C GLY A 20 -36.90 -25.06 37.44
N ARG A 21 -38.23 -25.19 37.27
CA ARG A 21 -39.33 -24.25 37.58
C ARG A 21 -39.63 -23.07 36.63
N ARG A 22 -40.83 -23.19 36.05
CA ARG A 22 -41.61 -22.14 35.37
C ARG A 22 -42.00 -21.03 36.35
N ALA A 23 -41.74 -19.79 35.99
CA ALA A 23 -42.37 -18.61 36.57
C ALA A 23 -42.54 -17.54 35.48
N ASN A 24 -43.77 -17.02 35.39
CA ASN A 24 -44.24 -16.00 34.45
C ASN A 24 -43.25 -14.84 34.26
N ARG A 25 -42.96 -14.49 33.01
CA ARG A 25 -42.28 -13.24 32.66
C ARG A 25 -43.09 -12.49 31.62
N LEU A 26 -43.40 -11.23 31.95
CA LEU A 26 -43.89 -10.22 31.01
C LEU A 26 -42.93 -10.11 29.81
N PRO A 27 -43.42 -9.77 28.61
CA PRO A 27 -42.56 -9.56 27.46
C PRO A 27 -41.81 -8.24 27.64
N VAL A 28 -40.56 -8.32 28.06
CA VAL A 28 -39.59 -7.24 27.85
C VAL A 28 -39.21 -7.33 26.37
N LEU A 29 -39.67 -6.37 25.56
CA LEU A 29 -39.13 -6.17 24.21
C LEU A 29 -37.66 -5.76 24.37
N SER A 30 -36.76 -6.73 24.27
CA SER A 30 -35.34 -6.47 24.07
C SER A 30 -35.15 -5.90 22.67
N ALA A 31 -34.97 -4.59 22.56
CA ALA A 31 -34.41 -3.98 21.37
C ALA A 31 -32.97 -4.49 21.21
N ALA A 32 -32.78 -5.49 20.35
CA ALA A 32 -31.45 -5.93 19.95
C ALA A 32 -30.81 -4.83 19.12
N ILE A 33 -29.89 -4.07 19.72
CA ILE A 33 -28.98 -3.19 18.98
C ILE A 33 -28.04 -4.11 18.21
N VAL A 34 -28.34 -4.35 16.93
CA VAL A 34 -27.38 -4.95 16.00
C VAL A 34 -26.32 -3.88 15.76
N ALA A 35 -25.18 -4.01 16.45
CA ALA A 35 -23.99 -3.25 16.10
C ALA A 35 -23.57 -3.70 14.70
N LEU A 36 -23.91 -2.91 13.68
CA LEU A 36 -23.28 -3.00 12.37
C LEU A 36 -21.79 -2.80 12.60
N GLY A 37 -21.02 -3.89 12.60
CA GLY A 37 -19.57 -3.80 12.51
C GLY A 37 -19.24 -3.01 11.26
N ALA A 38 -18.55 -1.87 11.42
CA ALA A 38 -17.93 -1.20 10.30
C ALA A 38 -16.91 -2.18 9.72
N LEU A 39 -17.26 -2.82 8.59
CA LEU A 39 -16.27 -3.48 7.76
C LEU A 39 -15.26 -2.40 7.37
N PRO A 40 -13.94 -2.62 7.51
CA PRO A 40 -12.96 -1.69 6.98
C PRO A 40 -13.25 -1.53 5.49
N ALA A 41 -13.66 -0.32 5.09
CA ALA A 41 -13.79 0.00 3.68
C ALA A 41 -12.42 -0.23 3.03
N PRO A 42 -12.35 -0.75 1.79
CA PRO A 42 -11.09 -0.82 1.07
C PRO A 42 -10.52 0.60 1.03
N ALA A 43 -9.26 0.77 1.44
CA ALA A 43 -8.56 2.04 1.31
C ALA A 43 -8.75 2.51 -0.12
N GLN A 44 -9.48 3.61 -0.30
CA GLN A 44 -9.94 4.05 -1.60
C GLN A 44 -8.73 4.29 -2.49
N ALA A 45 -8.72 3.65 -3.65
CA ALA A 45 -7.78 3.92 -4.71
C ALA A 45 -7.83 5.41 -5.05
N ALA A 46 -6.70 6.09 -4.89
CA ALA A 46 -6.67 7.53 -4.67
C ALA A 46 -6.06 8.33 -5.83
N LEU A 47 -5.84 7.67 -6.97
CA LEU A 47 -5.56 8.35 -8.23
C LEU A 47 -6.87 8.62 -8.97
N THR A 48 -7.03 9.84 -9.47
CA THR A 48 -8.28 10.30 -10.09
C THR A 48 -8.19 10.47 -11.60
N ALA A 49 -6.99 10.59 -12.16
CA ALA A 49 -6.83 10.75 -13.61
C ALA A 49 -5.45 10.29 -14.11
N ALA A 50 -5.42 9.78 -15.34
CA ALA A 50 -4.23 9.67 -16.16
C ALA A 50 -4.28 10.79 -17.22
N GLY A 51 -3.14 11.40 -17.50
CA GLY A 51 -3.00 12.42 -18.53
C GLY A 51 -3.12 11.86 -19.95
N ALA A 52 -3.18 12.77 -20.93
CA ALA A 52 -3.06 12.40 -22.33
C ALA A 52 -1.73 11.66 -22.60
N ILE A 53 -1.71 10.80 -23.61
CA ILE A 53 -0.50 10.05 -23.98
C ILE A 53 0.55 11.02 -24.53
N ASP A 54 1.74 10.97 -23.96
CA ASP A 54 2.93 11.66 -24.46
C ASP A 54 3.50 10.87 -25.66
N PRO A 55 3.67 11.48 -26.84
CA PRO A 55 4.19 10.79 -28.02
C PRO A 55 5.63 10.29 -27.86
N ALA A 56 6.44 10.88 -26.99
CA ALA A 56 7.83 10.48 -26.77
C ALA A 56 7.92 9.19 -25.95
N THR A 57 7.16 9.08 -24.87
CA THR A 57 7.19 7.93 -23.94
C THR A 57 6.13 6.88 -24.26
N LYS A 58 5.14 7.23 -25.09
CA LYS A 58 3.94 6.44 -25.41
C LYS A 58 3.14 6.05 -24.16
N ALA A 59 3.26 6.84 -23.10
CA ALA A 59 2.60 6.66 -21.80
C ALA A 59 1.87 7.95 -21.37
N PRO A 60 1.01 7.92 -20.34
CA PRO A 60 0.36 9.13 -19.84
C PRO A 60 1.38 10.22 -19.47
N ALA A 61 1.09 11.48 -19.79
CA ALA A 61 1.97 12.59 -19.44
C ALA A 61 2.03 12.84 -17.92
N PHE A 62 1.00 12.43 -17.18
CA PHE A 62 0.95 12.50 -15.72
C PHE A 62 -0.03 11.47 -15.13
N TYR A 63 0.08 11.26 -13.82
CA TYR A 63 -1.03 10.77 -12.99
C TYR A 63 -1.42 11.80 -11.95
N GLN A 64 -2.72 11.91 -11.68
CA GLN A 64 -3.28 12.84 -10.72
C GLN A 64 -3.85 12.10 -9.53
N ASP A 65 -3.59 12.60 -8.33
CA ASP A 65 -4.24 12.11 -7.12
C ASP A 65 -5.53 12.85 -6.73
N ALA A 66 -6.20 12.35 -5.68
CA ALA A 66 -7.42 12.93 -5.13
C ALA A 66 -7.26 14.35 -4.57
N ASN A 67 -6.03 14.80 -4.28
CA ASN A 67 -5.74 16.17 -3.87
C ASN A 67 -5.53 17.11 -5.07
N GLY A 68 -5.56 16.59 -6.30
CA GLY A 68 -5.33 17.34 -7.52
C GLY A 68 -3.86 17.49 -7.90
N LEU A 69 -2.94 16.88 -7.14
CA LEU A 69 -1.52 16.89 -7.47
C LEU A 69 -1.30 16.01 -8.69
N LYS A 70 -0.62 16.56 -9.70
CA LYS A 70 -0.23 15.86 -10.94
C LYS A 70 1.27 15.64 -10.94
N LEU A 71 1.68 14.39 -11.07
CA LEU A 71 3.09 14.03 -11.21
C LEU A 71 3.36 13.54 -12.63
N GLY A 72 4.32 14.20 -13.28
CA GLY A 72 4.82 13.80 -14.59
C GLY A 72 5.80 12.64 -14.48
N LEU A 73 6.09 11.99 -15.61
CA LEU A 73 7.05 10.91 -15.64
C LEU A 73 8.46 11.45 -15.43
N CYS A 74 9.16 10.91 -14.44
CA CYS A 74 10.59 11.04 -14.28
C CYS A 74 11.30 10.04 -15.21
N HIS A 75 11.74 10.53 -16.37
CA HIS A 75 12.36 9.75 -17.46
C HIS A 75 13.77 10.31 -17.78
N PRO A 76 14.72 9.49 -18.27
CA PRO A 76 16.02 9.95 -18.76
C PRO A 76 15.95 11.25 -19.57
N GLY A 77 16.69 12.26 -19.12
CA GLY A 77 16.69 13.62 -19.70
C GLY A 77 15.93 14.66 -18.87
N THR A 78 15.16 14.24 -17.86
CA THR A 78 14.55 15.15 -16.90
C THR A 78 15.59 15.58 -15.85
N VAL A 79 15.77 16.88 -15.66
CA VAL A 79 16.74 17.45 -14.70
C VAL A 79 16.36 17.04 -13.28
N ASN A 80 17.32 16.55 -12.50
CA ASN A 80 17.12 16.04 -11.13
C ASN A 80 16.19 14.83 -11.02
N CYS A 81 16.02 14.06 -12.09
CA CYS A 81 15.43 12.74 -11.92
C CYS A 81 16.35 11.83 -11.12
N GLY A 82 15.80 11.12 -10.13
CA GLY A 82 16.50 10.17 -9.27
C GLY A 82 17.27 9.10 -10.07
N PRO A 83 18.02 8.20 -9.41
CA PRO A 83 18.85 7.23 -10.10
C PRO A 83 17.99 6.38 -11.03
N ALA A 84 18.42 6.30 -12.29
CA ALA A 84 17.76 5.45 -13.27
C ALA A 84 17.73 4.01 -12.74
N VAL A 85 16.54 3.43 -12.65
CA VAL A 85 16.37 2.00 -12.42
C VAL A 85 16.36 1.34 -13.80
N PRO A 86 17.24 0.36 -14.08
CA PRO A 86 17.26 -0.27 -15.40
C PRO A 86 15.90 -0.86 -15.76
N GLY A 87 15.28 -0.32 -16.81
CA GLY A 87 14.00 -0.79 -17.34
C GLY A 87 12.75 -0.28 -16.61
N GLU A 88 12.87 0.62 -15.63
CA GLU A 88 11.73 1.28 -15.00
C GLU A 88 11.93 2.81 -14.96
N ASP A 89 10.88 3.56 -15.30
CA ASP A 89 10.72 4.99 -15.04
C ASP A 89 9.59 5.18 -14.01
N PHE A 90 9.53 6.35 -13.36
CA PHE A 90 8.58 6.58 -12.27
C PHE A 90 7.86 7.91 -12.41
N TYR A 91 6.53 7.90 -12.26
CA TYR A 91 5.76 9.11 -11.96
C TYR A 91 5.85 9.47 -10.48
N TYR A 92 6.13 8.49 -9.64
CA TYR A 92 6.27 8.64 -8.20
C TYR A 92 7.13 7.51 -7.66
N MET A 93 8.04 7.83 -6.75
CA MET A 93 8.76 6.84 -5.97
C MET A 93 8.94 7.33 -4.54
N ALA A 94 8.63 6.49 -3.57
CA ALA A 94 8.97 6.74 -2.16
C ALA A 94 9.34 5.44 -1.46
N THR A 95 10.42 5.48 -0.68
CA THR A 95 10.84 4.34 0.14
C THR A 95 10.97 4.78 1.59
N SER A 96 10.20 4.15 2.47
CA SER A 96 10.34 4.29 3.91
C SER A 96 10.99 3.03 4.49
N THR A 97 11.95 3.20 5.37
CA THR A 97 12.62 2.09 6.06
C THR A 97 12.47 2.23 7.58
N PHE A 98 12.27 1.11 8.26
CA PHE A 98 12.32 1.03 9.70
C PHE A 98 13.24 -0.11 10.13
N THR A 99 14.04 0.13 11.18
CA THR A 99 14.83 -0.91 11.84
C THR A 99 14.01 -1.53 12.96
N ALA A 100 13.82 -2.84 12.91
CA ALA A 100 13.10 -3.61 13.91
C ALA A 100 13.95 -3.85 15.17
N PRO A 101 13.35 -4.18 16.32
CA PRO A 101 14.09 -4.41 17.57
C PRO A 101 15.15 -5.52 17.51
N ASN A 102 14.98 -6.47 16.60
CA ASN A 102 15.95 -7.55 16.34
C ASN A 102 17.08 -7.13 15.37
N GLY A 103 17.15 -5.86 14.99
CA GLY A 103 18.14 -5.33 14.04
C GLY A 103 17.82 -5.58 12.56
N GLY A 104 16.72 -6.27 12.25
CA GLY A 104 16.23 -6.43 10.87
C GLY A 104 15.70 -5.13 10.29
N THR A 105 15.56 -5.06 8.96
CA THR A 105 15.02 -3.89 8.27
C THR A 105 13.72 -4.24 7.59
N ALA A 106 12.74 -3.35 7.69
CA ALA A 106 11.51 -3.43 6.96
C ALA A 106 11.36 -2.18 6.09
N SER A 107 11.01 -2.39 4.83
CA SER A 107 10.88 -1.32 3.84
C SER A 107 9.47 -1.32 3.26
N LEU A 108 8.86 -0.15 3.18
CA LEU A 108 7.70 0.15 2.35
C LEU A 108 8.19 0.88 1.10
N ILE A 109 7.89 0.34 -0.07
CA ILE A 109 8.22 0.91 -1.37
C ILE A 109 6.90 1.19 -2.10
N LEU A 110 6.69 2.46 -2.47
CA LEU A 110 5.53 2.94 -3.18
C LEU A 110 5.98 3.53 -4.52
N ASN A 111 5.55 2.91 -5.62
CA ASN A 111 5.92 3.39 -6.95
C ASN A 111 4.70 3.57 -7.83
N MET A 112 4.67 4.66 -8.58
CA MET A 112 3.84 4.74 -9.78
C MET A 112 4.77 4.55 -10.97
N THR A 113 4.80 3.34 -11.50
CA THR A 113 5.87 2.90 -12.41
C THR A 113 5.42 2.97 -13.86
N LEU A 114 6.39 3.19 -14.76
CA LEU A 114 6.33 2.85 -16.16
C LEU A 114 7.45 1.85 -16.47
N ALA A 115 7.14 0.76 -17.16
CA ALA A 115 8.09 -0.27 -17.56
C ALA A 115 7.61 -0.95 -18.85
N PRO A 116 8.47 -1.57 -19.66
CA PRO A 116 8.01 -2.38 -20.79
C PRO A 116 7.29 -3.64 -20.28
N ASN A 117 6.18 -3.98 -20.92
CA ASN A 117 5.47 -5.24 -20.68
C ASN A 117 6.08 -6.39 -21.50
N ALA A 118 5.44 -7.57 -21.47
CA ALA A 118 5.94 -8.77 -22.15
C ALA A 118 6.01 -8.62 -23.69
N SER A 119 5.29 -7.65 -24.25
CA SER A 119 5.33 -7.30 -25.69
C SER A 119 6.29 -6.14 -26.00
N GLY A 120 6.92 -5.54 -24.99
CA GLY A 120 7.74 -4.34 -25.14
C GLY A 120 6.93 -3.04 -25.19
N ASP A 121 5.60 -3.12 -25.03
CA ASP A 121 4.73 -1.94 -24.93
C ASP A 121 4.85 -1.30 -23.55
N PRO A 122 4.67 0.02 -23.42
CA PRO A 122 4.66 0.68 -22.11
C PRO A 122 3.52 0.17 -21.22
N ALA A 123 3.88 -0.30 -20.03
CA ALA A 123 3.01 -0.72 -18.96
C ALA A 123 3.17 0.21 -17.76
N SER A 124 2.04 0.64 -17.19
CA SER A 124 2.05 1.47 -15.98
C SER A 124 1.13 0.90 -14.91
N PHE A 125 1.62 0.93 -13.67
CA PHE A 125 0.97 0.32 -12.53
C PHE A 125 1.37 1.03 -11.23
N ASN A 126 0.43 1.03 -10.30
CA ASN A 126 0.58 1.48 -8.92
C ASN A 126 1.06 0.30 -8.06
N ARG A 127 2.29 0.41 -7.55
CA ARG A 127 2.99 -0.61 -6.78
C ARG A 127 3.02 -0.28 -5.31
N VAL A 128 2.55 -1.21 -4.49
CA VAL A 128 2.84 -1.28 -3.06
C VAL A 128 3.69 -2.52 -2.82
N ARG A 129 4.90 -2.32 -2.29
CA ARG A 129 5.80 -3.42 -1.92
C ARG A 129 6.25 -3.27 -0.48
N VAL A 130 6.12 -4.36 0.26
CA VAL A 130 6.69 -4.47 1.61
C VAL A 130 7.77 -5.54 1.59
N GLN A 131 8.91 -5.22 2.19
CA GLN A 131 10.08 -6.07 2.23
C GLN A 131 10.62 -6.17 3.65
N LEU A 132 10.94 -7.39 4.08
CA LEU A 132 11.49 -7.69 5.41
C LEU A 132 12.84 -8.41 5.25
N ASP A 133 13.91 -7.80 5.75
CA ASP A 133 15.28 -8.31 5.75
C ASP A 133 15.72 -8.61 7.19
N GLY A 134 16.22 -9.82 7.44
CA GLY A 134 16.68 -10.23 8.77
C GLY A 134 15.57 -10.48 9.80
N PHE A 135 14.33 -10.69 9.35
CA PHE A 135 13.20 -11.04 10.21
C PHE A 135 13.16 -12.54 10.50
N PRO A 136 12.82 -12.98 11.73
CA PRO A 136 12.61 -14.39 12.06
C PRO A 136 11.54 -15.05 11.19
N ALA A 137 11.57 -16.37 11.09
CA ALA A 137 10.53 -17.12 10.41
C ALA A 137 9.15 -16.84 11.03
N GLY A 138 8.16 -16.51 10.20
CA GLY A 138 6.84 -16.14 10.67
C GLY A 138 6.02 -15.38 9.64
N THR A 139 4.78 -15.05 10.01
CA THR A 139 3.93 -14.14 9.24
C THR A 139 3.84 -12.82 9.99
N TRP A 140 4.25 -11.75 9.32
CA TRP A 140 4.34 -10.41 9.87
C TRP A 140 3.25 -9.54 9.28
N THR A 141 2.48 -8.86 10.13
CA THR A 141 1.49 -7.87 9.70
C THR A 141 2.14 -6.50 9.72
N ILE A 142 2.18 -5.84 8.58
CA ILE A 142 2.80 -4.53 8.40
C ILE A 142 1.69 -3.52 8.13
N THR A 143 1.57 -2.54 9.02
CA THR A 143 0.63 -1.43 8.87
C THR A 143 1.36 -0.21 8.35
N HIS A 144 0.83 0.43 7.33
CA HIS A 144 1.38 1.61 6.69
C HIS A 144 0.26 2.61 6.35
N PRO A 145 0.56 3.85 5.92
CA PRO A 145 -0.46 4.88 5.70
C PRO A 145 -1.57 4.51 4.70
N TYR A 146 -1.31 3.54 3.83
CA TYR A 146 -2.23 3.10 2.77
C TYR A 146 -2.88 1.74 3.04
N GLY A 147 -2.74 1.20 4.26
CA GLY A 147 -3.41 -0.02 4.68
C GLY A 147 -2.50 -1.00 5.41
N THR A 148 -2.79 -2.29 5.21
CA THR A 148 -2.12 -3.38 5.90
C THR A 148 -1.77 -4.46 4.90
N ASP A 149 -0.55 -4.97 4.99
CA ASP A 149 -0.04 -6.08 4.19
C ASP A 149 0.58 -7.13 5.11
N THR A 150 0.50 -8.40 4.71
CA THR A 150 1.15 -9.51 5.41
C THR A 150 2.36 -9.99 4.62
N VAL A 151 3.48 -10.20 5.29
CA VAL A 151 4.70 -10.77 4.71
C VAL A 151 5.09 -12.03 5.47
N THR A 152 5.26 -13.13 4.75
CA THR A 152 5.80 -14.37 5.32
C THR A 152 7.29 -14.46 5.07
N THR A 153 8.04 -14.78 6.11
CA THR A 153 9.50 -14.97 6.10
C THR A 153 9.84 -16.39 6.54
N ASP A 154 10.92 -16.95 6.00
CA ASP A 154 11.47 -18.24 6.40
C ASP A 154 12.63 -18.11 7.42
N GLY A 155 12.95 -16.89 7.84
CA GLY A 155 14.04 -16.60 8.77
C GLY A 155 15.43 -16.54 8.14
N VAL A 156 15.55 -16.80 6.84
CA VAL A 156 16.84 -16.89 6.12
C VAL A 156 16.88 -15.89 4.97
N ARG A 157 15.83 -15.90 4.14
CA ARG A 157 15.70 -15.01 2.98
C ARG A 157 14.86 -13.80 3.32
N ARG A 158 15.03 -12.79 2.48
CA ARG A 158 14.15 -11.62 2.42
C ARG A 158 12.69 -12.06 2.21
N GLY A 159 11.82 -11.68 3.13
CA GLY A 159 10.37 -11.73 2.92
C GLY A 159 9.93 -10.56 2.05
N ARG A 160 8.99 -10.79 1.14
CA ARG A 160 8.44 -9.73 0.29
C ARG A 160 6.98 -10.01 -0.09
N THR A 161 6.18 -8.97 -0.08
CA THR A 161 4.92 -8.90 -0.82
C THR A 161 4.98 -7.74 -1.80
N THR A 162 4.35 -7.89 -2.97
CA THR A 162 4.28 -6.84 -3.99
C THR A 162 2.92 -6.92 -4.63
N ILE A 163 2.20 -5.81 -4.60
CA ILE A 163 0.91 -5.65 -5.25
C ILE A 163 1.07 -4.55 -6.27
N ASP A 164 1.00 -4.93 -7.54
CA ASP A 164 1.01 -4.04 -8.69
C ASP A 164 -0.43 -4.01 -9.24
N ILE A 165 -1.05 -2.83 -9.25
CA ILE A 165 -2.39 -2.62 -9.80
C ILE A 165 -2.29 -1.68 -11.01
N GLY A 166 -2.81 -2.14 -12.15
CA GLY A 166 -2.73 -1.45 -13.44
C GLY A 166 -2.37 -2.42 -14.54
N CYS A 167 -1.76 -1.90 -15.61
CA CYS A 167 -1.19 -2.75 -16.65
C CYS A 167 0.22 -3.17 -16.21
N ALA A 168 0.34 -4.36 -15.63
CA ALA A 168 1.61 -4.87 -15.11
C ALA A 168 2.55 -5.36 -16.24
N VAL A 169 3.83 -5.57 -15.89
CA VAL A 169 4.86 -6.03 -16.83
C VAL A 169 4.58 -7.39 -17.50
N THR A 170 3.66 -8.20 -16.94
CA THR A 170 3.24 -9.48 -17.51
C THR A 170 2.13 -9.36 -18.55
N ALA A 171 1.56 -8.16 -18.75
CA ALA A 171 0.55 -7.91 -19.76
C ALA A 171 1.10 -8.11 -21.18
N VAL A 172 0.22 -8.46 -22.11
CA VAL A 172 0.53 -8.69 -23.52
C VAL A 172 -0.28 -7.71 -24.37
N GLY A 173 0.39 -7.03 -25.30
CA GLY A 173 -0.18 -6.00 -26.15
C GLY A 173 -0.34 -4.63 -25.47
N PRO A 174 -1.06 -3.70 -26.12
CA PRO A 174 -1.22 -2.33 -25.62
C PRO A 174 -1.93 -2.27 -24.27
N CYS A 175 -1.46 -1.38 -23.40
CA CYS A 175 -2.01 -1.20 -22.06
C CYS A 175 -3.18 -0.20 -22.01
N ASP A 176 -4.18 -0.53 -21.21
CA ASP A 176 -5.10 0.48 -20.65
C ASP A 176 -4.46 1.11 -19.42
N PHE A 177 -4.00 2.36 -19.55
CA PHE A 177 -3.36 3.10 -18.45
C PHE A 177 -4.35 3.54 -17.37
N ALA A 178 -5.64 3.62 -17.66
CA ALA A 178 -6.64 3.95 -16.65
C ALA A 178 -6.76 2.85 -15.59
N ALA A 179 -6.34 1.61 -15.90
CA ALA A 179 -6.32 0.52 -14.93
C ALA A 179 -5.46 0.83 -13.69
N ALA A 180 -4.42 1.65 -13.83
CA ALA A 180 -3.55 2.01 -12.71
C ALA A 180 -4.23 2.99 -11.72
N LEU A 181 -5.36 3.61 -12.10
CA LEU A 181 -6.15 4.46 -11.22
C LEU A 181 -6.81 3.68 -10.07
N GLY A 182 -7.01 2.37 -10.25
CA GLY A 182 -7.47 1.46 -9.19
C GLY A 182 -6.40 1.10 -8.15
N GLY A 183 -5.23 1.74 -8.20
CA GLY A 183 -4.08 1.53 -7.32
C GLY A 183 -4.36 1.67 -5.84
N ARG A 184 -3.54 1.05 -4.98
CA ARG A 184 -3.78 1.00 -3.53
C ARG A 184 -3.24 2.20 -2.76
N PHE A 185 -2.43 3.05 -3.38
CA PHE A 185 -1.89 4.23 -2.71
C PHE A 185 -2.23 5.52 -3.44
N GLY A 186 -2.37 6.56 -2.63
CA GLY A 186 -2.71 7.92 -2.97
C GLY A 186 -3.50 8.55 -1.80
N PRO A 187 -3.54 9.88 -1.64
CA PRO A 187 -2.77 10.87 -2.38
C PRO A 187 -1.25 10.65 -2.23
N PHE A 188 -0.45 11.17 -3.15
CA PHE A 188 1.00 10.97 -3.12
C PHE A 188 1.58 11.55 -1.82
N LEU A 189 2.55 10.86 -1.20
CA LEU A 189 3.26 11.45 -0.06
C LEU A 189 4.12 12.59 -0.56
N THR A 190 4.05 13.71 0.12
CA THR A 190 4.94 14.86 -0.08
C THR A 190 5.91 14.97 1.09
N ALA A 191 7.04 15.66 0.85
CA ALA A 191 7.99 15.97 1.92
C ALA A 191 7.29 16.53 3.18
N ALA A 192 7.72 16.05 4.35
CA ALA A 192 7.20 16.54 5.62
C ALA A 192 7.52 18.05 5.78
N PRO A 193 6.69 18.83 6.50
CA PRO A 193 6.94 20.26 6.69
C PRO A 193 8.31 20.60 7.31
N THR A 194 8.93 19.65 8.00
CA THR A 194 10.25 19.79 8.63
C THR A 194 11.40 19.26 7.77
N ALA A 195 11.12 18.66 6.62
CA ALA A 195 12.14 18.19 5.70
C ALA A 195 12.75 19.37 4.92
N PRO A 196 13.97 19.23 4.37
CA PRO A 196 14.50 20.18 3.40
C PRO A 196 13.51 20.39 2.25
N ALA A 197 13.41 21.62 1.76
CA ALA A 197 12.53 21.92 0.64
C ALA A 197 12.98 21.12 -0.60
N PRO A 198 12.05 20.51 -1.35
CA PRO A 198 12.38 19.77 -2.56
C PRO A 198 12.94 20.72 -3.63
N PRO A 199 13.76 20.21 -4.58
CA PRO A 199 14.15 20.98 -5.76
C PRO A 199 12.93 21.51 -6.52
N ALA A 200 13.08 22.63 -7.20
CA ALA A 200 11.99 23.21 -7.98
C ALA A 200 11.43 22.20 -8.99
N GLY A 201 10.11 21.97 -8.96
CA GLY A 201 9.43 21.00 -9.81
C GLY A 201 9.25 19.60 -9.21
N PHE A 202 9.74 19.35 -7.99
CA PHE A 202 9.66 18.05 -7.32
C PHE A 202 8.89 18.13 -6.01
N ILE A 203 8.37 16.98 -5.58
CA ILE A 203 7.68 16.82 -4.28
C ILE A 203 8.54 16.07 -3.26
N GLY A 204 9.61 15.41 -3.71
CA GLY A 204 10.61 14.70 -2.92
C GLY A 204 12.02 15.26 -3.12
N ASP A 205 13.02 14.56 -2.61
CA ASP A 205 14.43 14.97 -2.70
C ASP A 205 15.03 14.87 -4.11
N ALA A 206 14.30 14.27 -5.05
CA ALA A 206 14.68 14.03 -6.44
C ALA A 206 15.88 13.07 -6.60
N VAL A 207 16.21 12.31 -5.55
CA VAL A 207 17.33 11.36 -5.48
C VAL A 207 16.88 9.99 -4.99
N VAL A 208 16.09 9.92 -3.94
CA VAL A 208 15.47 8.68 -3.43
C VAL A 208 13.95 8.75 -3.56
N GLU A 209 13.41 9.96 -3.67
CA GLU A 209 11.99 10.25 -3.82
C GLU A 209 11.78 11.20 -4.99
N VAL A 210 10.88 10.87 -5.92
CA VAL A 210 10.55 11.70 -7.09
C VAL A 210 9.07 11.99 -7.15
#